data_AF-A0AAV2LC91-F1
#
_entry.id   AF-A0AAV2LC91-F1
#
_cell.length_a   1.000
_cell.length_b   1.000
_cell.length_c   1.000
_cell.angle_alpha   90.00
_cell.angle_beta   90.00
_cell.angle_gamma   90.00
#
_symmetry.space_group_name_H-M   'P 1'
#
loop_
_entity.id
_entity.type
_entity.pdbx_description
1 polymer ?
#
loop_
_entity_poly.entity_id
_entity_poly.type
_entity_poly.pdbx_seq_one_letter_code
_entity_poly.pdbx_strand_id
1 'polypeptide(L)'
;MSALEAAFQEFIDALPDSGKEGILRCHPDLAGRDLHRGTLTPESHEEQGGAGLDSLDPSEASLMAQLNQRYKRRFGFPFIICAKMNDKGSILQQLKERVNKDHAEERAHGIEEVKKICHLRLQALTVHKL
;
A
#
# COMPACT_ATOMS: atom_id res chain seq x y z
N MET A 1 14.61 15.71 -2.15
CA MET A 1 13.25 15.81 -1.56
C MET A 1 12.74 17.21 -1.79
N SER A 2 11.56 17.38 -2.39
CA SER A 2 10.98 18.74 -2.55
C SER A 2 10.49 19.28 -1.20
N ALA A 3 10.33 20.60 -1.05
CA ALA A 3 9.79 21.19 0.18
C ALA A 3 8.37 20.69 0.50
N LEU A 4 7.56 20.43 -0.54
CA LEU A 4 6.22 19.86 -0.40
C LEU A 4 6.27 18.43 0.15
N GLU A 5 7.17 17.61 -0.39
CA GLU A 5 7.35 16.22 0.06
C GLU A 5 7.81 16.16 1.53
N ALA A 6 8.74 17.05 1.92
CA ALA A 6 9.17 17.17 3.30
C ALA A 6 8.01 17.50 4.25
N ALA A 7 7.16 18.47 3.87
CA ALA A 7 5.99 18.85 4.66
C ALA A 7 4.98 17.70 4.83
N PHE A 8 4.77 16.87 3.80
CA PHE A 8 3.94 15.67 3.92
C PHE A 8 4.52 14.66 4.91
N GLN A 9 5.83 14.39 4.83
CA GLN A 9 6.48 13.43 5.72
C GLN A 9 6.43 13.90 7.18
N GLU A 10 6.77 15.17 7.44
CA GLU A 10 6.71 15.77 8.77
C GLU A 10 5.29 15.73 9.36
N PHE A 11 4.27 16.04 8.55
CA PHE A 11 2.88 15.96 8.98
C PHE A 11 2.49 14.54 9.40
N ILE A 12 2.82 13.53 8.58
CA ILE A 12 2.52 12.13 8.88
C ILE A 12 3.25 11.68 10.15
N ASP A 13 4.52 12.08 10.32
CA ASP A 13 5.34 11.66 11.45
C ASP A 13 4.84 12.23 12.78
N ALA A 14 4.30 13.45 12.76
CA ALA A 14 3.70 14.11 13.91
C ALA A 14 2.33 13.56 14.33
N LEU A 15 1.68 12.73 13.50
CA LEU A 15 0.39 12.15 13.86
C LEU A 15 0.51 11.14 15.01
N PRO A 16 -0.50 11.07 15.89
CA PRO A 16 -0.61 9.94 16.82
C PRO A 16 -0.77 8.63 16.05
N ASP A 17 -0.48 7.51 16.72
CA ASP A 17 -0.59 6.17 16.12
C ASP A 17 -1.97 5.91 15.49
N SER A 18 -3.04 6.36 16.13
CA SER A 18 -4.41 6.24 15.60
C SER A 18 -4.61 7.01 14.29
N GLY A 19 -3.95 8.17 14.13
CA GLY A 19 -3.94 8.95 12.90
C GLY A 19 -3.16 8.26 11.78
N LYS A 20 -1.98 7.70 12.12
CA LYS A 20 -1.19 6.87 11.21
C LYS A 20 -1.98 5.67 10.71
N GLU A 21 -2.61 4.93 11.60
CA GLU A 21 -3.50 3.82 11.20
C GLU A 21 -4.73 4.29 10.42
N GLY A 22 -5.25 5.48 10.71
CA GLY A 22 -6.31 6.12 9.92
C GLY A 22 -5.90 6.28 8.46
N ILE A 23 -4.67 6.75 8.19
CA ILE A 23 -4.13 6.84 6.83
C ILE A 23 -4.06 5.46 6.19
N LEU A 24 -3.56 4.44 6.90
CA LEU A 24 -3.48 3.07 6.37
C LEU A 24 -4.87 2.54 5.99
N ARG A 25 -5.90 2.81 6.80
CA ARG A 25 -7.29 2.38 6.53
C ARG A 25 -7.94 3.06 5.33
N CYS A 26 -7.43 4.22 4.88
CA CYS A 26 -7.92 4.89 3.68
C CYS A 26 -7.44 4.22 2.38
N HIS A 27 -6.55 3.23 2.45
CA HIS A 27 -6.05 2.54 1.27
C HIS A 27 -6.92 1.32 0.92
N PRO A 28 -7.11 1.04 -0.39
CA PRO A 28 -7.78 -0.19 -0.82
C PRO A 28 -6.89 -1.41 -0.57
N ASP A 29 -7.51 -2.58 -0.40
CA ASP A 29 -6.75 -3.84 -0.38
C ASP A 29 -6.09 -4.08 -1.74
N LEU A 30 -4.85 -4.60 -1.72
CA LEU A 30 -4.19 -5.13 -2.91
C LEU A 30 -4.88 -6.40 -3.41
N ALA A 31 -5.13 -6.46 -4.73
CA ALA A 31 -5.99 -7.49 -5.34
C ALA A 31 -7.35 -7.62 -4.63
N GLY A 32 -7.85 -6.51 -4.10
CA GLY A 32 -9.08 -6.45 -3.33
C GLY A 32 -10.33 -6.31 -4.19
N ARG A 33 -11.48 -6.19 -3.54
CA ARG A 33 -12.78 -5.99 -4.18
C ARG A 33 -12.78 -4.82 -5.17
N ASP A 34 -12.11 -3.73 -4.83
CA ASP A 34 -12.14 -2.51 -5.65
C ASP A 34 -11.37 -2.67 -6.96
N LEU A 35 -10.30 -3.46 -6.98
CA LEU A 35 -9.62 -3.84 -8.21
C LEU A 35 -10.57 -4.66 -9.11
N HIS A 36 -11.19 -5.70 -8.55
CA HIS A 36 -12.09 -6.59 -9.28
C HIS A 36 -13.35 -5.89 -9.80
N ARG A 37 -13.80 -4.83 -9.12
CA ARG A 37 -14.96 -4.03 -9.53
C ARG A 37 -14.58 -2.85 -10.44
N GLY A 38 -13.30 -2.60 -10.66
CA GLY A 38 -12.83 -1.42 -11.41
C GLY A 38 -13.18 -0.09 -10.72
N THR A 39 -13.23 -0.08 -9.39
CA THR A 39 -13.61 1.10 -8.58
C THR A 39 -12.43 1.74 -7.84
N LEU A 40 -11.20 1.35 -8.18
CA LEU A 40 -9.98 2.01 -7.69
C LEU A 40 -9.87 3.44 -8.24
N THR A 41 -9.22 4.32 -7.49
CA THR A 41 -8.72 5.60 -8.05
C THR A 41 -7.77 5.34 -9.22
N PRO A 42 -7.66 6.25 -10.21
CA PRO A 42 -6.76 6.07 -11.35
C PRO A 42 -5.33 5.68 -10.95
N GLU A 43 -4.78 6.32 -9.92
CA GLU A 43 -3.43 6.07 -9.43
C GLU A 43 -3.29 4.64 -8.86
N SER A 44 -4.22 4.21 -8.01
CA SER A 44 -4.21 2.85 -7.46
C SER A 44 -4.46 1.77 -8.52
N HIS A 45 -5.24 2.07 -9.57
CA HIS A 45 -5.39 1.16 -10.70
C HIS A 45 -4.07 0.97 -11.44
N GLU A 46 -3.38 2.06 -11.77
CA GLU A 46 -2.06 2.03 -12.43
C GLU A 46 -1.02 1.30 -11.56
N GLU A 47 -0.99 1.60 -10.27
CA GLU A 47 -0.07 0.99 -9.31
C GLU A 47 -0.26 -0.53 -9.19
N GLN A 48 -1.51 -1.01 -9.07
CA GLN A 48 -1.78 -2.44 -8.94
C GLN A 48 -1.61 -3.20 -10.27
N GLY A 49 -2.01 -2.60 -11.39
CA GLY A 49 -1.80 -3.18 -12.72
C GLY A 49 -0.31 -3.28 -13.07
N GLY A 50 0.47 -2.24 -12.77
CA GLY A 50 1.93 -2.26 -12.98
C GLY A 50 2.67 -3.32 -12.15
N ALA A 51 2.11 -3.70 -11.00
CA ALA A 51 2.64 -4.79 -10.17
C ALA A 51 2.17 -6.20 -10.60
N GLY A 52 1.27 -6.30 -11.59
CA GLY A 52 0.71 -7.57 -12.07
C GLY A 52 -0.36 -8.17 -11.16
N LEU A 53 -1.03 -7.36 -10.32
CA LEU A 53 -2.08 -7.84 -9.43
C LEU A 53 -3.43 -8.07 -10.13
N ASP A 54 -3.57 -7.58 -11.35
CA ASP A 54 -4.71 -7.81 -12.25
C ASP A 54 -4.60 -9.14 -13.02
N SER A 55 -3.44 -9.80 -12.94
CA SER A 55 -3.08 -11.03 -13.66
C SER A 55 -2.62 -12.15 -12.73
N LEU A 56 -3.20 -12.18 -11.52
CA LEU A 56 -3.02 -13.29 -10.58
C LEU A 56 -3.74 -14.54 -11.10
N ASP A 57 -3.07 -15.69 -11.01
CA ASP A 57 -3.76 -16.97 -11.19
C ASP A 57 -4.71 -17.27 -10.01
N PRO A 58 -5.65 -18.24 -10.15
CA PRO A 58 -6.63 -18.53 -9.10
C PRO A 58 -6.01 -18.91 -7.74
N SER A 59 -4.84 -19.55 -7.75
CA SER A 59 -4.13 -19.95 -6.52
C SER A 59 -3.47 -18.74 -5.85
N GLU A 60 -2.84 -17.86 -6.63
CA GLU A 60 -2.26 -16.61 -6.16
C GLU A 60 -3.36 -15.69 -5.59
N ALA A 61 -4.48 -15.54 -6.29
CA ALA A 61 -5.61 -14.71 -5.86
C ALA A 61 -6.22 -15.22 -4.54
N SER A 62 -6.41 -16.54 -4.42
CA SER A 62 -6.90 -17.17 -3.19
C SER A 62 -5.95 -16.96 -2.01
N LEU A 63 -4.64 -17.14 -2.23
CA LEU A 63 -3.62 -16.93 -1.21
C LEU A 63 -3.57 -15.46 -0.76
N MET A 64 -3.59 -14.52 -1.72
CA MET A 64 -3.61 -13.08 -1.45
C MET A 64 -4.83 -12.69 -0.61
N ALA A 65 -6.02 -13.19 -0.96
CA ALA A 65 -7.25 -12.93 -0.20
C ALA A 65 -7.18 -13.47 1.23
N GLN A 66 -6.68 -14.69 1.42
CA GLN A 66 -6.51 -15.29 2.76
C GLN A 66 -5.52 -14.50 3.61
N LEU A 67 -4.40 -14.09 3.03
CA LEU A 67 -3.38 -13.32 3.72
C LEU A 67 -3.87 -11.90 4.06
N ASN A 68 -4.55 -11.20 3.13
CA ASN A 68 -5.16 -9.90 3.40
C ASN A 68 -6.18 -9.99 4.55
N GLN A 69 -7.01 -11.03 4.58
CA GLN A 69 -7.96 -11.23 5.67
C GLN A 69 -7.25 -11.47 7.01
N ARG A 70 -6.22 -12.30 7.03
CA ARG A 70 -5.41 -12.56 8.23
C ARG A 70 -4.71 -11.29 8.71
N TYR A 71 -4.11 -10.54 7.80
CA TYR A 71 -3.41 -9.29 8.07
C TYR A 71 -4.36 -8.26 8.70
N LYS A 72 -5.52 -8.00 8.08
CA LYS A 72 -6.50 -7.06 8.62
C LYS A 72 -7.06 -7.48 9.98
N ARG A 73 -7.32 -8.78 10.20
CA ARG A 73 -7.74 -9.27 11.52
C ARG A 73 -6.69 -9.03 12.60
N ARG A 74 -5.40 -9.10 12.25
CA ARG A 74 -4.29 -8.91 13.18
C ARG A 74 -4.03 -7.44 13.49
N PHE A 75 -3.99 -6.59 12.46
CA PHE A 75 -3.52 -5.22 12.60
C PHE A 75 -4.63 -4.16 12.61
N GLY A 76 -5.82 -4.48 12.08
CA GLY A 76 -6.94 -3.52 12.00
C GLY A 76 -6.78 -2.47 10.89
N PHE A 77 -5.84 -2.67 9.96
CA PHE A 77 -5.64 -1.87 8.75
C PHE A 77 -5.19 -2.77 7.58
N PRO A 78 -5.37 -2.34 6.32
CA PRO A 78 -4.94 -3.08 5.12
C PRO A 78 -3.41 -3.24 5.03
N PHE A 79 -2.96 -4.27 4.32
CA PHE A 79 -1.53 -4.41 4.00
C PHE A 79 -1.12 -3.38 2.95
N ILE A 80 -0.14 -2.54 3.30
CA ILE A 80 0.36 -1.48 2.43
C ILE A 80 1.79 -1.81 1.98
N ILE A 81 2.01 -1.70 0.68
CA ILE A 81 3.32 -1.75 0.05
C ILE A 81 3.29 -0.88 -1.21
N CYS A 82 4.41 -0.23 -1.52
CA CYS A 82 4.55 0.58 -2.72
C CYS A 82 4.57 -0.32 -3.97
N ALA A 83 3.39 -0.53 -4.57
CA ALA A 83 3.21 -1.47 -5.67
C ALA A 83 4.07 -1.12 -6.89
N LYS A 84 4.29 0.16 -7.21
CA LYS A 84 5.21 0.58 -8.30
C LYS A 84 6.67 0.15 -8.11
N MET A 85 7.06 -0.26 -6.90
CA MET A 85 8.41 -0.74 -6.59
C MET A 85 8.48 -2.26 -6.40
N ASN A 86 7.40 -2.99 -6.65
CA ASN A 86 7.30 -4.41 -6.37
C ASN A 86 6.49 -5.15 -7.45
N ASP A 87 6.86 -6.40 -7.72
CA ASP A 87 6.02 -7.30 -8.50
C ASP A 87 5.11 -8.15 -7.59
N LYS A 88 4.15 -8.86 -8.18
CA LYS A 88 3.24 -9.75 -7.45
C LYS A 88 3.94 -10.79 -6.57
N GLY A 89 5.12 -11.27 -6.96
CA GLY A 89 5.91 -12.24 -6.22
C GLY A 89 6.47 -11.63 -4.92
N SER A 90 7.13 -10.47 -5.05
CA SER A 90 7.63 -9.68 -3.92
C SER A 90 6.50 -9.27 -2.97
N ILE A 91 5.36 -8.81 -3.51
CA ILE A 91 4.18 -8.44 -2.71
C ILE A 91 3.68 -9.63 -1.88
N LEU A 92 3.52 -10.80 -2.49
CA LEU A 92 3.09 -12.01 -1.78
C LEU A 92 4.10 -12.44 -0.72
N GLN A 93 5.40 -12.36 -1.01
CA GLN A 93 6.46 -12.67 -0.05
C GLN A 93 6.40 -11.71 1.14
N GLN A 94 6.38 -10.40 0.88
CA GLN A 94 6.34 -9.37 1.91
C GLN A 94 5.09 -9.49 2.78
N LEU A 95 3.94 -9.80 2.19
CA LEU A 95 2.71 -10.03 2.94
C LEU A 95 2.81 -11.27 3.86
N LYS A 96 3.43 -12.37 3.40
CA LYS A 96 3.69 -13.55 4.23
C LYS A 96 4.64 -13.28 5.39
N GLU A 97 5.65 -12.44 5.18
CA GLU A 97 6.63 -12.11 6.21
C GLU A 97 6.03 -11.13 7.23
N ARG A 98 5.44 -10.04 6.74
CA ARG A 98 4.93 -8.92 7.55
C ARG A 98 3.68 -9.27 8.35
N VAL A 99 2.88 -10.25 7.94
CA VAL A 99 1.74 -10.73 8.74
C VAL A 99 2.14 -11.30 10.11
N ASN A 100 3.43 -11.60 10.33
CA ASN A 100 3.94 -12.14 11.59
C ASN A 100 4.66 -11.09 12.46
N LYS A 101 4.76 -9.83 12.02
CA LYS A 101 5.45 -8.76 12.74
C LYS A 101 4.67 -8.28 13.97
N ASP A 102 5.36 -7.54 14.83
CA ASP A 102 4.73 -6.76 15.90
C ASP A 102 3.83 -5.67 15.29
N HIS A 103 2.77 -5.31 15.99
CA HIS A 103 1.82 -4.29 15.57
C HIS A 103 2.49 -2.90 15.39
N ALA A 104 3.35 -2.49 16.32
CA ALA A 104 4.04 -1.21 16.26
C ALA A 104 5.07 -1.16 15.11
N GLU A 105 5.84 -2.24 14.95
CA GLU A 105 6.78 -2.39 13.82
C GLU A 105 6.03 -2.33 12.48
N GLU A 106 4.91 -3.03 12.38
CA GLU A 106 4.16 -3.10 11.13
C GLU A 106 3.43 -1.79 10.80
N ARG A 107 2.93 -1.07 11.80
CA ARG A 107 2.41 0.29 11.60
C ARG A 107 3.50 1.21 11.05
N ALA A 108 4.70 1.18 11.64
CA ALA A 108 5.82 1.98 11.16
C ALA A 108 6.20 1.61 9.71
N HIS A 109 6.31 0.32 9.40
CA HIS A 109 6.57 -0.14 8.03
C HIS A 109 5.49 0.29 7.04
N GLY A 110 4.21 0.13 7.39
CA GLY A 110 3.11 0.56 6.53
C GLY A 110 3.17 2.06 6.21
N ILE A 111 3.54 2.89 7.18
CA ILE A 111 3.71 4.34 6.98
C ILE A 111 4.89 4.66 6.06
N GLU A 112 6.01 3.96 6.18
CA GLU A 112 7.12 4.14 5.26
C GLU A 112 6.74 3.74 3.82
N GLU A 113 5.92 2.70 3.64
CA GLU A 113 5.37 2.37 2.32
C GLU A 113 4.42 3.45 1.78
N VAL A 114 3.60 4.07 2.64
CA VAL A 114 2.76 5.23 2.27
C VAL A 114 3.62 6.40 1.80
N LYS A 115 4.73 6.70 2.50
CA LYS A 115 5.65 7.78 2.10
C LYS A 115 6.27 7.52 0.73
N LYS A 116 6.63 6.26 0.42
CA LYS A 116 7.10 5.87 -0.93
C LYS A 116 6.04 6.06 -2.01
N ILE A 117 4.79 5.68 -1.73
CA ILE A 117 3.65 5.90 -2.64
C ILE A 117 3.46 7.40 -2.89
N CYS A 118 3.48 8.21 -1.82
CA CYS A 118 3.37 9.66 -1.91
C CYS A 118 4.47 10.27 -2.77
N HIS A 119 5.73 9.86 -2.56
CA HIS A 119 6.88 10.29 -3.36
C HIS A 119 6.65 10.08 -4.87
N LEU A 120 6.28 8.86 -5.27
CA LEU A 120 6.08 8.53 -6.68
C LEU A 120 4.88 9.28 -7.28
N ARG A 121 3.81 9.47 -6.52
CA ARG A 121 2.65 10.26 -6.97
C ARG A 121 3.00 11.73 -7.15
N LEU A 122 3.77 12.32 -6.23
CA LEU A 122 4.27 13.69 -6.36
C LEU A 122 5.19 13.84 -7.58
N GLN A 123 6.09 12.88 -7.81
CA GLN A 123 6.94 12.87 -9.00
C GLN A 123 6.11 12.87 -10.28
N ALA A 124 5.10 12.01 -10.40
CA ALA A 124 4.22 11.95 -11.57
C ALA A 124 3.52 13.30 -11.86
N LEU A 125 3.11 14.04 -10.82
CA LEU A 125 2.52 15.38 -10.99
C LEU A 125 3.52 16.44 -11.47
N THR A 126 4.80 16.29 -11.13
CA THR A 126 5.86 17.25 -11.52
C THR A 126 6.46 16.96 -12.89
N VAL A 127 6.52 15.70 -13.31
CA VAL A 127 7.08 15.29 -14.61
C VAL A 127 6.12 15.58 -15.77
N HIS A 128 4.81 15.57 -15.54
CA HIS A 128 3.80 15.94 -16.55
C HIS A 128 3.72 17.45 -16.89
N LYS A 129 4.63 18.29 -16.37
CA LYS A 129 4.61 19.75 -16.56
C LYS A 129 5.81 20.33 -17.33
N LEU A 130 6.59 19.52 -18.05
CA LEU A 130 7.64 19.98 -18.97
C LEU A 130 7.44 19.39 -20.37
#